data_AF-E4XXK8-F1
#
_entry.id   AF-E4XXK8-F1
#
_cell.length_a   1.000
_cell.length_b   1.000
_cell.length_c   1.000
_cell.angle_alpha   90.00
_cell.angle_beta   90.00
_cell.angle_gamma   90.00
#
_symmetry.space_group_name_H-M   'P 1'
#
loop_
_entity.id
_entity.type
_entity.pdbx_description
1 polymer ?
#
loop_
_entity_poly.entity_id
_entity_poly.type
_entity_poly.pdbx_seq_one_letter_code
_entity_poly.pdbx_strand_id
1 'polypeptide(L)'
;MDVYNFANAFRQADVYSMSLVHWELFRMVKELNKGYHFTHELPYQKELAGCRATVSSLLRIVAQSGQRPIIASSFEDTPFGLVLQRIFTEG
;
A
#
# COMPACT_ATOMS: atom_id res chain seq x y z
N MET A 1 -12.56 17.48 -21.78
CA MET A 1 -11.63 16.90 -20.78
C MET A 1 -10.23 17.13 -21.32
N ASP A 2 -9.41 17.92 -20.63
CA ASP A 2 -8.10 18.37 -21.13
C ASP A 2 -7.09 17.21 -21.14
N VAL A 3 -6.32 17.06 -22.23
CA VAL A 3 -5.29 16.01 -22.41
C VAL A 3 -4.27 16.06 -21.27
N TYR A 4 -3.95 17.26 -20.77
CA TYR A 4 -3.05 17.44 -19.64
C TYR A 4 -3.59 16.85 -18.33
N ASN A 5 -4.91 16.95 -18.11
CA ASN A 5 -5.55 16.37 -16.92
C ASN A 5 -5.57 14.84 -16.99
N PHE A 6 -5.77 14.28 -18.18
CA PHE A 6 -5.71 12.84 -18.40
C PHE A 6 -4.30 12.30 -18.14
N ALA A 7 -3.27 12.92 -18.74
CA ALA A 7 -1.88 12.51 -18.52
C ALA A 7 -1.44 12.60 -17.06
N ASN A 8 -1.90 13.62 -16.32
CA ASN A 8 -1.64 13.73 -14.89
C ASN A 8 -2.31 12.63 -14.07
N ALA A 9 -3.52 12.22 -14.43
CA ALA A 9 -4.22 11.12 -13.76
C ALA A 9 -3.48 9.78 -13.93
N PHE A 10 -2.93 9.48 -15.12
CA PHE A 10 -2.10 8.27 -15.30
C PHE A 10 -0.84 8.32 -14.45
N ARG A 11 -0.15 9.47 -14.43
CA ARG A 11 1.06 9.61 -13.61
C ARG A 11 0.75 9.39 -12.13
N GLN A 12 -0.37 9.90 -11.64
CA GLN A 12 -0.80 9.69 -10.25
C GLN A 12 -1.18 8.22 -10.00
N ALA A 13 -1.84 7.55 -10.94
CA ALA A 13 -2.15 6.12 -10.84
C ALA A 13 -0.87 5.26 -10.80
N ASP A 14 0.16 5.64 -11.57
CA ASP A 14 1.47 4.96 -11.56
C ASP A 14 2.19 5.18 -10.24
N VAL A 15 2.21 6.41 -9.71
CA VAL A 15 2.78 6.72 -8.39
C VAL A 15 2.08 5.91 -7.30
N TYR A 16 0.75 5.87 -7.33
CA TYR A 16 -0.03 5.08 -6.38
C TYR A 16 0.32 3.58 -6.46
N SER A 17 0.41 3.03 -7.67
CA SER A 17 0.77 1.63 -7.90
C SER A 17 2.19 1.33 -7.42
N MET A 18 3.13 2.25 -7.66
CA MET A 18 4.51 2.16 -7.17
C MET A 18 4.57 2.16 -5.65
N SER A 19 3.76 2.98 -4.98
CA SER A 19 3.66 2.97 -3.51
C SER A 19 3.20 1.61 -2.96
N LEU A 20 2.28 0.91 -3.64
CA LEU A 20 1.88 -0.45 -3.24
C LEU A 20 3.04 -1.46 -3.38
N VAL A 21 3.87 -1.33 -4.41
CA VAL A 21 5.07 -2.16 -4.59
C VAL A 21 6.11 -1.86 -3.51
N HIS A 22 6.30 -0.59 -3.16
CA HIS A 22 7.17 -0.23 -2.04
C HIS A 22 6.70 -0.85 -0.73
N TRP A 23 5.40 -0.82 -0.44
CA TRP A 23 4.81 -1.47 0.73
C TRP A 23 5.15 -2.97 0.79
N GLU A 24 5.04 -3.67 -0.34
CA GLU A 24 5.37 -5.08 -0.45
C GLU A 24 6.87 -5.33 -0.18
N LEU A 25 7.75 -4.51 -0.76
CA LEU A 25 9.19 -4.61 -0.54
C LEU A 25 9.56 -4.40 0.93
N PHE A 26 9.06 -3.35 1.56
CA PHE A 26 9.42 -3.03 2.95
C PHE A 26 9.04 -4.14 3.92
N ARG A 27 7.92 -4.82 3.67
CA ARG A 27 7.50 -5.99 4.44
C ARG A 27 8.45 -7.16 4.39
N MET A 28 9.17 -7.31 3.28
CA MET A 28 10.08 -8.43 3.05
C MET A 28 11.51 -8.14 3.50
N VAL A 29 11.88 -6.87 3.72
CA VAL A 29 13.22 -6.49 4.17
C VAL A 29 13.34 -6.70 5.68
N LYS A 30 14.11 -7.72 6.09
CA LYS A 30 14.32 -8.08 7.51
C LYS A 30 14.84 -6.94 8.38
N GLU A 31 15.71 -6.10 7.86
CA GLU A 31 16.27 -4.95 8.60
C GLU A 31 15.22 -3.88 8.90
N LEU A 32 14.21 -3.75 8.03
CA LEU A 32 13.10 -2.81 8.18
C LEU A 32 11.94 -3.39 8.99
N ASN A 33 11.93 -4.69 9.23
CA ASN A 33 10.81 -5.39 9.83
C ASN A 33 11.29 -6.49 10.78
N LYS A 34 12.00 -6.06 11.83
CA LYS A 34 12.63 -6.96 12.81
C LYS A 34 11.56 -7.76 13.55
N GLY A 35 11.72 -9.08 13.59
CA GLY A 35 10.75 -10.00 14.23
C GLY A 35 9.52 -10.33 13.37
N TYR A 36 9.43 -9.81 12.15
CA TYR A 36 8.33 -10.13 11.24
C TYR A 36 8.67 -11.35 10.38
N HIS A 37 8.03 -12.46 10.71
CA HIS A 37 8.20 -13.76 10.05
C HIS A 37 6.97 -14.14 9.20
N PHE A 38 6.37 -13.18 8.50
CA PHE A 38 5.25 -13.50 7.62
C PHE A 38 5.71 -13.94 6.24
N THR A 39 4.92 -14.82 5.65
CA THR A 39 4.92 -15.12 4.22
C THR A 39 4.61 -13.85 3.44
N HIS A 40 5.10 -13.81 2.21
CA HIS A 40 4.73 -12.78 1.23
C HIS A 40 3.20 -12.66 1.13
N GLU A 41 2.68 -11.43 1.16
CA GLU A 41 1.25 -11.13 1.00
C GLU A 41 1.11 -10.02 -0.04
N LEU A 42 0.10 -10.15 -0.89
CA LEU A 42 -0.24 -9.12 -1.87
C LEU A 42 -0.89 -7.90 -1.20
N PRO A 43 -0.79 -6.71 -1.81
CA PRO A 43 -1.55 -5.55 -1.38
C PRO A 43 -3.05 -5.87 -1.29
N TYR A 44 -3.72 -5.40 -0.23
CA TYR A 44 -5.13 -5.65 0.06
C TYR A 44 -5.54 -7.09 0.39
N GLN A 45 -4.60 -8.05 0.48
CA GLN A 45 -4.94 -9.46 0.73
C GLN A 45 -5.68 -9.65 2.06
N LYS A 46 -5.32 -8.90 3.10
CA LYS A 46 -5.96 -8.98 4.42
C LYS A 46 -7.33 -8.29 4.44
N GLU A 47 -7.41 -7.14 3.78
CA GLU A 47 -8.61 -6.31 3.63
C GLU A 47 -9.68 -7.03 2.80
N LEU A 48 -9.24 -7.89 1.88
CA LEU A 48 -10.10 -8.79 1.10
C LEU A 48 -10.38 -10.13 1.81
N ALA A 49 -9.87 -10.35 3.02
CA ALA A 49 -9.98 -11.62 3.75
C ALA A 49 -9.52 -12.84 2.91
N GLY A 50 -8.50 -12.65 2.06
CA GLY A 50 -7.99 -13.69 1.15
C GLY A 50 -8.84 -13.94 -0.10
N CYS A 51 -9.96 -13.24 -0.29
CA CYS A 51 -10.76 -13.35 -1.51
C CYS A 51 -10.06 -12.72 -2.72
N ARG A 52 -10.39 -13.21 -3.92
CA ARG A 52 -9.91 -12.64 -5.18
C ARG A 52 -10.39 -11.19 -5.32
N ALA A 53 -9.46 -10.30 -5.68
CA ALA A 53 -9.77 -8.91 -5.94
C ALA A 53 -10.72 -8.76 -7.13
N THR A 54 -11.77 -7.96 -6.96
CA THR A 54 -12.65 -7.47 -8.02
C THR A 54 -12.61 -5.94 -8.05
N VAL A 55 -12.99 -5.34 -9.17
CA VAL A 55 -13.09 -3.87 -9.27
C VAL A 55 -14.01 -3.32 -8.19
N SER A 56 -15.19 -3.94 -8.00
CA SER A 56 -16.17 -3.50 -7.00
C SER A 56 -15.64 -3.61 -5.56
N SER A 57 -14.93 -4.70 -5.24
CA SER A 57 -14.37 -4.87 -3.90
C SER A 57 -13.27 -3.86 -3.60
N LEU A 58 -12.37 -3.60 -4.57
CA LEU A 58 -11.31 -2.60 -4.43
C LEU A 58 -11.87 -1.18 -4.38
N LEU A 59 -12.91 -0.86 -5.15
CA LEU A 59 -13.57 0.44 -5.12
C LEU A 59 -14.19 0.71 -3.74
N ARG A 60 -14.82 -0.31 -3.14
CA ARG A 60 -15.35 -0.20 -1.78
C ARG A 60 -14.25 0.06 -0.74
N ILE A 61 -13.13 -0.67 -0.82
CA ILE A 61 -12.01 -0.54 0.13
C ILE A 61 -11.27 0.80 -0.04
N VAL A 62 -10.91 1.16 -1.28
CA VAL A 62 -10.02 2.30 -1.53
C VAL A 62 -10.77 3.62 -1.60
N ALA A 63 -11.87 3.65 -2.36
CA ALA A 63 -12.56 4.90 -2.68
C ALA A 63 -13.68 5.24 -1.68
N GLN A 64 -14.40 4.22 -1.17
CA GLN A 64 -15.54 4.46 -0.28
C GLN A 64 -15.15 4.45 1.20
N SER A 65 -14.31 3.51 1.65
CA SER A 65 -13.86 3.45 3.05
C SER A 65 -12.51 4.13 3.30
N GLY A 66 -11.82 4.58 2.25
CA GLY A 66 -10.51 5.25 2.38
C GLY A 66 -9.39 4.33 2.89
N GLN A 67 -9.61 3.02 2.92
CA GLN A 67 -8.65 2.08 3.48
C GLN A 67 -7.41 1.92 2.58
N ARG A 68 -6.29 1.58 3.21
CA ARG A 68 -4.99 1.29 2.60
C ARG A 68 -4.44 -0.01 3.16
N PRO A 69 -3.46 -0.65 2.49
CA PRO A 69 -2.86 -1.87 3.00
C PRO A 69 -2.32 -1.67 4.42
N ILE A 70 -2.69 -2.56 5.34
CA ILE A 70 -2.26 -2.50 6.73
C ILE A 70 -0.73 -2.56 6.80
N ILE A 71 -0.14 -1.58 7.48
CA ILE A 71 1.26 -1.58 7.87
C ILE A 71 1.35 -2.32 9.21
N ALA A 72 2.27 -3.29 9.30
CA ALA A 72 2.45 -4.03 10.54
C ALA A 72 2.98 -3.13 11.66
N SER A 73 2.48 -3.31 12.89
CA SER A 73 2.95 -2.52 14.05
C SER A 73 4.45 -2.67 14.30
N SER A 74 5.05 -3.81 13.91
CA SER A 74 6.50 -4.05 13.99
C SER A 74 7.35 -3.04 13.21
N PHE A 75 6.75 -2.30 12.26
CA PHE A 75 7.44 -1.21 11.59
C PHE A 75 7.65 0.01 12.47
N GLU A 76 6.73 0.31 13.39
CA GLU A 76 6.76 1.50 14.25
C GLU A 76 8.00 1.52 15.15
N ASP A 77 8.51 0.35 15.52
CA ASP A 77 9.69 0.17 16.36
C ASP A 77 11.02 0.29 15.58
N THR A 78 10.97 0.53 14.26
CA THR A 78 12.18 0.67 13.44
C THR A 78 12.51 2.13 13.14
N PRO A 79 13.81 2.47 12.96
CA PRO A 79 14.22 3.83 12.58
C PRO A 79 13.55 4.36 11.30
N PHE A 80 13.06 3.45 10.47
CA PHE A 80 12.44 3.75 9.18
C PHE A 80 10.90 3.75 9.24
N GLY A 81 10.29 3.20 10.28
CA GLY A 81 8.85 3.05 10.42
C GLY A 81 8.09 4.35 10.22
N LEU A 82 8.52 5.41 10.90
CA LEU A 82 7.91 6.74 10.81
C LEU A 82 8.03 7.34 9.41
N VAL A 83 9.16 7.12 8.72
CA VAL A 83 9.37 7.60 7.35
C VAL A 83 8.46 6.85 6.38
N LEU A 84 8.36 5.53 6.53
CA LEU A 84 7.50 4.68 5.73
C LEU A 84 6.03 5.02 5.93
N GLN A 85 5.61 5.23 7.18
CA GLN A 85 4.26 5.64 7.51
C GLN A 85 3.89 6.94 6.77
N ARG A 86 4.76 7.97 6.82
CA ARG A 86 4.56 9.22 6.07
C ARG A 86 4.44 9.00 4.57
N ILE A 87 5.30 8.18 3.97
CA ILE A 87 5.23 7.87 2.53
C ILE A 87 3.87 7.25 2.16
N PHE A 88 3.29 6.43 3.04
CA PHE A 88 2.02 5.74 2.76
C PHE A 88 0.77 6.52 3.16
N THR A 89 0.86 7.46 4.08
CA THR A 89 -0.28 8.28 4.53
C THR A 89 -0.33 9.66 3.90
N GLU A 90 0.82 10.23 3.51
CA GLU A 90 0.95 11.59 2.99
C GLU A 90 1.33 11.66 1.50
N GLY A 91 1.67 10.52 0.89
CA GLY A 91 2.10 10.40 -0.52
C GLY A 91 0.96 10.26 -1.53
#